data_AF-A0A966ZEB9-F1
#
_entry.id   AF-A0A966ZEB9-F1
#
_cell.length_a   1.000
_cell.length_b   1.000
_cell.length_c   1.000
_cell.angle_alpha   90.00
_cell.angle_beta   90.00
_cell.angle_gamma   90.00
#
_symmetry.space_group_name_H-M   'P 1'
#
loop_
_entity.id
_entity.type
_entity.pdbx_description
1 polymer ?
#
loop_
_entity_poly.entity_id
_entity_poly.type
_entity_poly.pdbx_seq_one_letter_code
_entity_poly.pdbx_strand_id
1 'polypeptide(L)'
;CSMFSQILRWFPRGEFDAAVREHKGERHPRGFTCWQQFVAMLYCQLGHAQSLREICGGLGSVEGKLRHLGIRNGPKATTLSYANAHRPWQLYQGLLYTMLERCRREALLYGKRKFSFKPAVTGCQHG
;
A
#
# COMPACT_ATOMS: atom_id res chain seq x y z
N CYS A 1 -1.86 -7.97 -12.11
CA CYS A 1 -1.85 -7.08 -10.92
C CYS A 1 -1.91 -7.95 -9.67
N SER A 2 -1.01 -7.75 -8.70
CA SER A 2 -1.10 -8.43 -7.39
C SER A 2 -2.28 -7.86 -6.60
N MET A 3 -2.87 -8.64 -5.69
CA MET A 3 -3.85 -8.15 -4.71
C MET A 3 -3.30 -6.95 -3.93
N PHE A 4 -2.02 -6.99 -3.58
CA PHE A 4 -1.33 -5.88 -2.93
C PHE A 4 -1.30 -4.61 -3.79
N SER A 5 -1.08 -4.74 -5.10
CA SER A 5 -1.14 -3.61 -6.04
C SER A 5 -2.56 -3.01 -6.12
N GLN A 6 -3.60 -3.84 -6.01
CA GLN A 6 -4.99 -3.35 -5.99
C GLN A 6 -5.29 -2.57 -4.71
N ILE A 7 -4.82 -3.06 -3.55
CA ILE A 7 -4.94 -2.35 -2.27
C ILE A 7 -4.20 -1.02 -2.32
N LEU A 8 -2.98 -0.98 -2.86
CA LEU A 8 -2.20 0.27 -2.97
C LEU A 8 -2.90 1.34 -3.83
N ARG A 9 -3.74 0.96 -4.79
CA ARG A 9 -4.53 1.92 -5.59
C ARG A 9 -5.59 2.67 -4.78
N TRP A 10 -5.96 2.18 -3.60
CA TRP A 10 -6.85 2.89 -2.68
C TRP A 10 -6.19 4.08 -1.97
N PHE A 11 -4.88 4.23 -2.15
CA PHE A 11 -4.10 5.34 -1.61
C PHE A 11 -3.63 6.23 -2.78
N PRO A 12 -4.40 7.26 -3.17
CA PRO A 12 -4.03 8.15 -4.24
C PRO A 12 -2.71 8.82 -3.93
N ARG A 13 -1.75 8.74 -4.86
CA ARG A 13 -0.39 9.24 -4.62
C ARG A 13 -0.36 10.74 -4.31
N GLY A 14 -1.23 11.53 -4.95
CA GLY A 14 -1.32 12.97 -4.69
C GLY A 14 -1.77 13.32 -3.26
N GLU A 15 -2.71 12.56 -2.69
CA GLU A 15 -3.13 12.76 -1.29
C GLU A 15 -2.01 12.38 -0.32
N PHE A 16 -1.32 11.27 -0.60
CA PHE A 16 -0.17 10.85 0.18
C PHE A 16 0.93 11.93 0.17
N ASP A 17 1.28 12.45 -1.00
CA ASP A 17 2.31 13.48 -1.15
C ASP A 17 1.89 14.80 -0.49
N ALA A 18 0.59 15.12 -0.45
CA ALA A 18 0.06 16.25 0.33
C ALA A 18 0.27 16.03 1.85
N ALA A 19 -0.09 14.85 2.37
CA ALA A 19 0.10 14.51 3.77
C ALA A 19 1.59 14.51 4.17
N VAL A 20 2.48 14.02 3.31
CA VAL A 20 3.94 14.05 3.52
C VAL A 20 4.44 15.48 3.67
N ARG A 21 3.97 16.41 2.82
CA ARG A 21 4.35 17.83 2.88
C ARG A 21 3.86 18.50 4.16
N GLU A 22 2.61 18.24 4.54
CA GLU A 22 2.01 18.76 5.77
C GLU A 22 2.81 18.35 7.01
N HIS A 23 3.15 17.06 7.10
CA HIS A 23 3.90 16.51 8.23
C HIS A 23 5.41 16.74 8.13
N LYS A 24 5.90 17.36 7.05
CA LYS A 24 7.35 17.49 6.74
C LYS A 24 8.09 16.15 6.80
N GLY A 25 7.42 15.07 6.40
CA GLY A 25 7.91 13.70 6.50
C GLY A 25 9.09 13.38 5.57
N GLU A 26 9.41 14.30 4.65
CA GLU A 26 10.46 14.12 3.67
C GLU A 26 11.21 15.44 3.42
N ARG A 27 12.32 15.64 4.14
CA ARG A 27 13.18 16.84 3.98
C ARG A 27 14.25 16.69 2.88
N HIS A 28 14.67 15.46 2.57
CA HIS A 28 15.69 15.16 1.55
C HIS A 28 15.49 13.76 0.93
N PRO A 29 14.67 13.62 -0.12
CA PRO A 29 14.43 12.33 -0.75
C PRO A 29 15.62 11.92 -1.64
N ARG A 30 16.73 11.50 -1.04
CA ARG A 30 17.80 10.75 -1.73
C ARG A 30 17.79 9.32 -1.21
N GLY A 31 17.06 8.44 -1.89
CA GLY A 31 16.98 7.02 -1.52
C GLY A 31 15.59 6.59 -1.06
N PHE A 32 15.49 6.05 0.16
CA PHE A 32 14.26 5.49 0.70
C PHE A 32 13.25 6.59 1.01
N THR A 33 12.08 6.54 0.37
CA THR A 33 11.04 7.56 0.47
C THR A 33 9.98 7.24 1.51
N CYS A 34 9.20 8.25 1.92
CA CYS A 34 8.02 8.10 2.80
C CYS A 34 7.05 7.07 2.20
N TRP A 35 6.91 7.08 0.88
CA TRP A 35 6.09 6.11 0.15
C TRP A 35 6.62 4.68 0.28
N GLN A 36 7.92 4.46 0.09
CA GLN A 36 8.49 3.13 0.23
C GLN A 36 8.36 2.60 1.67
N GLN A 37 8.48 3.48 2.68
CA GLN A 37 8.18 3.11 4.07
C GLN A 37 6.71 2.77 4.27
N PHE A 38 5.79 3.59 3.74
CA PHE A 38 4.37 3.30 3.81
C PHE A 38 4.04 1.92 3.26
N VAL A 39 4.55 1.61 2.06
CA VAL A 39 4.28 0.32 1.43
C VAL A 39 4.89 -0.83 2.25
N ALA A 40 6.07 -0.62 2.85
CA ALA A 40 6.67 -1.63 3.72
C ALA A 40 5.84 -1.90 4.98
N MET A 41 5.32 -0.84 5.61
CA MET A 41 4.44 -0.96 6.77
C MET A 41 3.09 -1.58 6.39
N LEU A 42 2.52 -1.23 5.23
CA LEU A 42 1.29 -1.84 4.74
C LEU A 42 1.48 -3.34 4.47
N TYR A 43 2.60 -3.73 3.86
CA TYR A 43 2.95 -5.13 3.67
C TYR A 43 3.06 -5.87 5.01
N CYS A 44 3.70 -5.26 6.01
CA CYS A 44 3.79 -5.80 7.37
C CYS A 44 2.42 -6.12 7.96
N GLN A 45 1.47 -5.17 7.86
CA GLN A 45 0.14 -5.33 8.42
C GLN A 45 -0.69 -6.40 7.69
N LEU A 46 -0.56 -6.49 6.37
CA LEU A 46 -1.31 -7.47 5.57
C LEU A 46 -0.71 -8.88 5.60
N GLY A 47 0.62 -8.97 5.69
CA GLY A 47 1.37 -10.22 5.69
C GLY A 47 1.62 -10.78 7.08
N HIS A 48 1.12 -10.14 8.15
CA HIS A 48 1.42 -10.47 9.54
C HIS A 48 2.92 -10.63 9.81
N ALA A 49 3.77 -9.87 9.11
CA ALA A 49 5.21 -9.95 9.28
C ALA A 49 5.60 -9.44 10.67
N GLN A 50 6.39 -10.21 11.42
CA GLN A 50 6.71 -9.92 12.82
C GLN A 50 8.10 -9.30 12.99
N SER A 51 8.90 -9.25 11.92
CA SER A 51 10.26 -8.70 11.96
C SER A 51 10.60 -7.81 10.77
N LEU A 52 11.53 -6.87 10.97
CA LEU A 52 12.06 -6.05 9.87
C LEU A 52 12.68 -6.91 8.75
N ARG A 53 13.25 -8.08 9.10
CA ARG A 53 13.82 -9.01 8.12
C ARG A 53 12.73 -9.65 7.26
N GLU A 54 11.63 -10.10 7.85
CA GLU A 54 10.48 -10.62 7.10
C GLU A 54 9.87 -9.56 6.19
N ILE A 55 9.73 -8.32 6.67
CA ILE A 55 9.22 -7.22 5.86
C ILE A 55 10.13 -6.98 4.65
N CYS A 56 11.43 -6.83 4.87
CA CYS A 56 12.39 -6.53 3.81
C CYS A 56 12.55 -7.69 2.83
N GLY A 57 12.66 -8.93 3.33
CA GLY A 57 12.78 -10.13 2.51
C GLY A 57 11.51 -10.43 1.71
N GLY A 58 10.34 -10.27 2.34
CA GLY A 58 9.04 -10.43 1.71
C GLY A 58 8.83 -9.42 0.57
N LEU A 59 9.07 -8.13 0.84
CA LEU A 59 9.05 -7.09 -0.20
C LEU A 59 10.05 -7.39 -1.32
N GLY A 60 11.25 -7.87 -0.96
CA GLY A 60 12.28 -8.30 -1.89
C GLY A 60 11.80 -9.31 -2.93
N SER A 61 11.05 -10.31 -2.46
CA SER A 61 10.47 -11.36 -3.33
C SER A 61 9.38 -10.87 -4.29
N VAL A 62 8.76 -9.70 -4.02
CA VAL A 62 7.66 -9.15 -4.83
C VAL A 62 8.06 -7.88 -5.60
N GLU A 63 9.32 -7.44 -5.52
CA GLU A 63 9.85 -6.20 -6.13
C GLU A 63 9.47 -6.04 -7.61
N GLY A 64 9.65 -7.08 -8.43
CA GLY A 64 9.32 -7.04 -9.86
C GLY A 64 7.85 -6.69 -10.14
N LYS A 65 6.95 -7.08 -9.25
CA LYS A 65 5.51 -6.77 -9.32
C LYS A 65 5.17 -5.39 -8.77
N LEU A 66 6.08 -4.71 -8.07
CA LEU A 66 5.85 -3.41 -7.43
C LEU A 66 6.65 -2.26 -8.05
N ARG A 67 7.47 -2.55 -9.08
CA ARG A 67 8.27 -1.54 -9.79
C ARG A 67 7.43 -0.39 -10.34
N HIS A 68 6.25 -0.69 -10.87
CA HIS A 68 5.30 0.30 -11.39
C HIS A 68 4.63 1.15 -10.29
N LEU A 69 4.77 0.75 -9.02
CA LEU A 69 4.27 1.47 -7.84
C LEU A 69 5.40 2.24 -7.14
N GLY A 70 6.56 2.39 -7.78
CA GLY A 70 7.69 3.17 -7.27
C GLY A 70 8.61 2.40 -6.31
N ILE A 71 8.44 1.09 -6.17
CA ILE A 71 9.37 0.24 -5.40
C ILE A 71 10.31 -0.45 -6.37
N ARG A 72 11.51 0.11 -6.51
CA ARG A 72 12.53 -0.44 -7.39
C ARG A 72 13.28 -1.60 -6.73
N ASN A 73 13.63 -1.42 -5.45
CA ASN A 73 14.27 -2.40 -4.59
C ASN A 73 13.59 -2.37 -3.21
N GLY A 74 13.62 -3.49 -2.51
CA GLY A 74 13.20 -3.66 -1.14
C GLY A 74 14.11 -2.88 -0.20
N PRO A 75 13.58 -2.34 0.91
CA PRO A 75 14.39 -1.61 1.86
C PRO A 75 15.43 -2.52 2.52
N LYS A 76 16.59 -1.94 2.85
CA LYS A 76 17.48 -2.56 3.84
C LYS A 76 16.83 -2.43 5.22
N ALA A 77 16.96 -3.45 6.07
CA ALA A 77 16.39 -3.44 7.42
C ALA A 77 16.86 -2.23 8.26
N THR A 78 18.13 -1.83 8.12
CA THR A 78 18.70 -0.65 8.78
C THR A 78 18.04 0.65 8.30
N THR A 79 17.80 0.77 7.00
CA THR A 79 17.13 1.92 6.40
C THR A 79 15.67 2.03 6.85
N LEU A 80 14.94 0.91 6.89
CA LEU A 80 13.56 0.87 7.38
C LEU A 80 13.49 1.20 8.87
N SER A 81 14.38 0.64 9.69
CA SER A 81 14.48 0.95 11.12
C SER A 81 14.72 2.44 11.37
N TYR A 82 15.70 3.03 10.67
CA TYR A 82 15.99 4.46 10.77
C TYR A 82 14.78 5.31 10.38
N ALA A 83 14.09 4.97 9.28
CA ALA A 83 12.91 5.68 8.84
C ALA A 83 11.76 5.58 9.86
N ASN A 84 11.56 4.42 10.49
CA ASN A 84 10.55 4.24 11.55
C ASN A 84 10.85 5.09 12.79
N ALA A 85 12.12 5.30 13.13
CA ALA A 85 12.50 6.09 14.29
C ALA A 85 12.44 7.62 14.05
N HIS A 86 12.70 8.07 12.82
CA HIS A 86 12.92 9.50 12.55
C HIS A 86 11.80 10.19 11.77
N ARG A 87 10.92 9.45 11.09
CA ARG A 87 9.80 10.07 10.35
C ARG A 87 8.58 10.22 11.26
N PRO A 88 7.80 11.29 11.09
CA PRO A 88 6.63 11.56 11.91
C PRO A 88 5.60 10.46 11.72
N TRP A 89 5.37 9.65 12.75
CA TRP A 89 4.40 8.55 12.70
C TRP A 89 2.96 9.04 12.45
N GLN A 90 2.67 10.30 12.80
CA GLN A 90 1.40 10.97 12.59
C GLN A 90 0.97 10.95 11.12
N LEU A 91 1.93 11.03 10.19
CA LEU A 91 1.69 10.87 8.75
C LEU A 91 0.99 9.53 8.44
N TYR A 92 1.57 8.44 8.93
CA TYR A 92 1.08 7.09 8.66
C TYR A 92 -0.22 6.79 9.41
N GLN A 93 -0.37 7.33 10.62
CA GLN A 93 -1.61 7.24 11.37
C GLN A 93 -2.76 7.95 10.65
N GLY A 94 -2.55 9.20 10.20
CA GLY A 94 -3.57 9.95 9.48
C GLY A 94 -4.00 9.28 8.18
N LEU A 95 -3.04 8.72 7.45
CA LEU A 95 -3.30 7.95 6.24
C LEU A 95 -4.13 6.68 6.53
N LEU A 96 -3.79 5.96 7.60
CA LEU A 96 -4.53 4.77 8.02
C LEU A 96 -5.99 5.12 8.37
N TYR A 97 -6.21 6.17 9.16
CA TYR A 97 -7.57 6.57 9.52
C TYR A 97 -8.38 7.07 8.33
N THR A 98 -7.76 7.80 7.42
CA THR A 98 -8.40 8.23 6.16
C THR A 98 -8.86 7.01 5.34
N MET A 99 -8.00 6.00 5.23
CA MET A 99 -8.36 4.76 4.54
C MET A 99 -9.43 3.97 5.29
N LEU A 100 -9.34 3.87 6.61
CA LEU A 100 -10.35 3.20 7.43
C LEU A 100 -11.73 3.83 7.23
N GLU A 101 -11.82 5.16 7.18
CA GLU A 101 -13.08 5.85 6.93
C GLU A 101 -13.62 5.55 5.53
N ARG A 102 -12.77 5.55 4.49
CA ARG A 102 -13.16 5.15 3.13
C ARG A 102 -13.68 3.72 3.10
N CYS A 103 -12.98 2.79 3.74
CA CYS A 103 -13.40 1.40 3.81
C CYS A 103 -14.73 1.25 4.55
N ARG A 104 -14.94 1.96 5.67
CA ARG A 104 -16.23 1.97 6.38
C ARG A 104 -17.35 2.49 5.48
N ARG A 105 -17.11 3.59 4.78
CA ARG A 105 -18.09 4.18 3.84
C ARG A 105 -18.45 3.20 2.72
N GLU A 106 -17.46 2.59 2.09
CA GLU A 106 -17.69 1.59 1.05
C GLU A 106 -18.37 0.32 1.58
N ALA A 107 -17.98 -0.18 2.76
CA ALA A 107 -18.60 -1.36 3.37
C ALA A 107 -20.10 -1.15 3.62
N LEU A 108 -20.49 0.04 4.08
CA LEU A 108 -21.91 0.42 4.23
C LEU A 108 -22.66 0.42 2.89
N LEU A 109 -21.99 0.77 1.79
CA LEU A 109 -22.57 0.70 0.44
C LEU A 109 -22.63 -0.74 -0.09
N TYR A 110 -21.66 -1.59 0.23
CA TYR A 110 -21.65 -3.00 -0.17
C TYR A 110 -22.78 -3.81 0.48
N GLY A 111 -23.17 -3.50 1.72
CA GLY A 111 -24.38 -4.08 2.34
C GLY A 111 -25.67 -3.78 1.56
N LYS A 112 -25.68 -2.75 0.70
CA LYS A 112 -26.81 -2.38 -0.17
C LYS A 112 -26.65 -2.86 -1.63
N ARG A 113 -25.44 -3.21 -2.06
CA ARG A 113 -25.16 -3.68 -3.43
C ARG A 113 -25.23 -5.21 -3.47
N LYS A 114 -26.26 -5.76 -4.12
CA LYS A 114 -26.34 -7.19 -4.41
C LYS A 114 -25.14 -7.57 -5.28
N PHE A 115 -24.19 -8.33 -4.72
CA PHE A 115 -23.07 -8.84 -5.50
C PHE A 115 -23.62 -9.76 -6.60
N SER A 116 -23.44 -9.36 -7.85
CA SER A 116 -23.81 -10.17 -9.01
C SER A 116 -22.54 -10.47 -9.80
N PHE A 117 -22.17 -11.74 -9.83
CA PHE A 117 -21.21 -12.23 -10.80
C PHE A 117 -21.91 -12.22 -12.15
N LYS A 118 -21.39 -11.48 -13.14
CA LYS A 118 -21.82 -11.67 -14.53
C LYS A 118 -21.02 -12.86 -15.06
N PRO A 119 -21.62 -14.05 -15.25
CA PRO A 119 -20.91 -15.12 -15.92
C PRO A 119 -20.65 -14.69 -17.37
N ALA A 120 -19.39 -14.75 -17.79
CA ALA A 120 -19.05 -14.65 -19.20
C ALA A 120 -19.40 -16.00 -19.85
N VAL A 121 -20.65 -16.13 -20.32
CA VAL A 121 -21.01 -17.19 -21.26
C VAL A 121 -20.93 -16.57 -22.65
N THR A 122 -19.75 -16.66 -23.26
CA THR A 122 -19.60 -16.45 -24.71
C THR A 122 -20.10 -17.73 -25.38
N GLY A 123 -21.13 -17.61 -26.20
CA GLY A 123 -21.95 -18.72 -26.67
C GLY A 123 -21.19 -19.79 -27.47
N CYS A 124 -21.57 -21.05 -27.22
CA CYS A 124 -21.52 -22.08 -28.24
C CYS A 124 -22.52 -21.71 -29.34
N GLN A 125 -22.05 -21.47 -30.56
CA GLN A 125 -22.86 -21.70 -31.75
C GLN A 125 -22.21 -22.87 -32.50
N HIS A 126 -22.92 -24.00 -32.48
CA HIS A 126 -22.72 -25.09 -33.42
C HIS A 126 -23.16 -24.59 -34.81
N GLY A 127 -22.32 -24.85 -35.81
CA GLY A 127 -22.60 -24.72 -37.24
C GLY A 127 -21.63 -25.60 -37.98
#